data_AF-A0A0F9SYM5-F1
#
_entry.id   AF-A0A0F9SYM5-F1
#
_cell.length_a   1.000
_cell.length_b   1.000
_cell.length_c   1.000
_cell.angle_alpha   90.00
_cell.angle_beta   90.00
_cell.angle_gamma   90.00
#
_symmetry.space_group_name_H-M   'P 1'
#
loop_
_entity.id
_entity.type
_entity.pdbx_description
1 polymer ?
#
loop_
_entity_poly.entity_id
_entity_poly.type
_entity_poly.pdbx_seq_one_letter_code
_entity_poly.pdbx_strand_id
1 'polypeptide(L)'
;MGKSRFLYNNLITSGNSLTIDSVKPGIATTALKDGTGSASMSTDGLFTGSQDLEYLIDIHDIGSGESGASQVDQAKFQWSTTTTSWVASGVTATSGATDLNNGVSVAFTAGTGDDFALNDRWYFKGINFFNAEKMVDWDRDTRYRSDDVSGSSISINLGTSYTVSSLVLYDHNFSTGVSITFSGATKSNWVDGMPEVSESVTYGVTKILHFLTSAASYPFWRVEINDSGNADGYIEIGELFLGDYFEPTGIWIGEANRSTQTIFGTNTNLYGKKDLRFFNQKKILEYDYAFVSDADADQFEDMLTSIVDKNTGTFQPLYFVEDSSSTTKFWMTWFTEIPRTLKHGDLSGIQISLEETLKSV
;
A
#
# COMPACT_ATOMS: atom_id res chain seq x y z
N MET A 1 -18.08 -16.51 24.96
CA MET A 1 -17.90 -15.57 23.84
C MET A 1 -16.85 -14.58 24.29
N GLY A 2 -15.75 -14.44 23.55
CA GLY A 2 -14.72 -13.47 23.88
C GLY A 2 -15.18 -12.04 23.58
N LYS A 3 -14.45 -11.05 24.10
CA LYS A 3 -14.66 -9.65 23.71
C LYS A 3 -14.16 -9.43 22.30
N SER A 4 -14.81 -8.56 21.55
CA SER A 4 -14.30 -8.12 20.24
C SER A 4 -13.24 -7.04 20.39
N ARG A 5 -12.37 -6.87 19.40
CA ARG A 5 -11.51 -5.68 19.27
C ARG A 5 -11.67 -5.07 17.90
N PHE A 6 -11.50 -3.75 17.84
CA PHE A 6 -11.47 -2.98 16.62
C PHE A 6 -10.11 -2.31 16.55
N LEU A 7 -9.32 -2.67 15.55
CA LEU A 7 -8.04 -2.01 15.25
C LEU A 7 -8.35 -0.99 14.17
N TYR A 8 -8.40 0.27 14.56
CA TYR A 8 -8.76 1.40 13.73
C TYR A 8 -7.68 2.46 13.88
N ASN A 9 -7.57 3.38 12.92
CA ASN A 9 -6.51 4.40 12.87
C ASN A 9 -5.10 3.81 12.74
N ASN A 10 -4.79 3.31 11.54
CA ASN A 10 -3.43 2.86 11.22
C ASN A 10 -2.46 4.05 11.36
N LEU A 11 -1.45 3.92 12.21
CA LEU A 11 -0.47 4.98 12.44
C LEU A 11 0.46 5.19 11.24
N ILE A 12 0.49 4.23 10.32
CA ILE A 12 1.22 4.35 9.05
C ILE A 12 0.28 4.98 8.03
N THR A 13 0.45 6.29 7.82
CA THR A 13 -0.44 7.07 6.94
C THR A 13 0.07 7.22 5.51
N SER A 14 1.31 6.82 5.24
CA SER A 14 1.88 6.82 3.89
C SER A 14 3.03 5.82 3.76
N GLY A 15 3.28 5.36 2.53
CA GLY A 15 4.47 4.55 2.21
C GLY A 15 5.80 5.25 2.52
N ASN A 16 5.83 6.58 2.63
CA ASN A 16 7.05 7.33 2.98
C ASN A 16 7.49 7.14 4.43
N SER A 17 6.60 6.68 5.30
CA SER A 17 6.94 6.27 6.66
C SER A 17 7.64 4.92 6.70
N LEU A 18 7.72 4.21 5.58
CA LEU A 18 8.29 2.88 5.47
C LEU A 18 9.65 2.92 4.76
N THR A 19 10.63 2.28 5.37
CA THR A 19 11.92 1.97 4.74
C THR A 19 12.04 0.46 4.66
N ILE A 20 12.24 -0.04 3.44
CA ILE A 20 12.40 -1.45 3.14
C ILE A 20 13.82 -1.68 2.62
N ASP A 21 14.43 -2.79 3.00
CA ASP A 21 15.79 -3.18 2.59
C ASP A 21 15.85 -3.93 1.25
N SER A 22 14.76 -4.57 0.83
CA SER A 22 14.64 -5.27 -0.45
C SER A 22 13.29 -4.99 -1.08
N VAL A 23 13.26 -4.50 -2.32
CA VAL A 23 12.01 -4.27 -3.06
C VAL A 23 12.21 -4.76 -4.49
N LYS A 24 11.25 -5.51 -5.00
CA LYS A 24 11.27 -5.93 -6.40
C LYS A 24 11.27 -4.69 -7.30
N PRO A 25 12.24 -4.55 -8.23
CA PRO A 25 12.26 -3.43 -9.14
C PRO A 25 11.03 -3.36 -10.04
N GLY A 26 10.62 -2.13 -10.35
CA GLY A 26 9.58 -1.81 -11.30
C GLY A 26 10.08 -1.80 -12.75
N ILE A 27 9.26 -1.23 -13.63
CA ILE A 27 9.53 -1.11 -15.07
C ILE A 27 9.54 0.36 -15.52
N ALA A 28 10.32 0.65 -16.55
CA ALA A 28 10.15 1.87 -17.35
C ALA A 28 9.18 1.58 -18.51
N THR A 29 8.16 2.42 -18.70
CA THR A 29 7.26 2.30 -19.84
C THR A 29 7.94 2.76 -21.12
N THR A 30 7.35 2.40 -22.26
CA THR A 30 7.71 3.01 -23.54
C THR A 30 7.47 4.52 -23.52
N ALA A 31 8.33 5.26 -24.20
CA ALA A 31 8.19 6.70 -24.30
C ALA A 31 7.15 7.14 -25.36
N LEU A 32 6.37 8.15 -25.02
CA LEU A 32 5.48 8.86 -25.92
C LEU A 32 6.15 10.16 -26.36
N LYS A 33 6.25 10.37 -27.67
CA LYS A 33 6.81 11.59 -28.25
C LYS A 33 5.73 12.66 -28.45
N ASP A 34 6.05 13.89 -28.08
CA ASP A 34 5.35 15.12 -28.47
C ASP A 34 6.36 16.06 -29.14
N GLY A 35 6.34 16.11 -30.47
CA GLY A 35 7.37 16.81 -31.24
C GLY A 35 7.35 16.43 -32.72
N THR A 36 8.13 17.16 -33.52
CA THR A 36 8.14 17.03 -34.99
C THR A 36 9.39 16.37 -35.55
N GLY A 37 10.46 16.24 -34.76
CA GLY A 37 11.69 15.58 -35.23
C GLY A 37 11.45 14.11 -35.60
N SER A 38 12.34 13.52 -36.39
CA SER A 38 12.20 12.13 -36.83
C SER A 38 12.76 11.09 -35.86
N ALA A 39 13.57 11.47 -34.88
CA ALA A 39 14.19 10.54 -33.94
C ALA A 39 13.16 9.90 -33.00
N SER A 40 13.43 8.64 -32.65
CA SER A 40 12.72 7.89 -31.61
C SER A 40 13.59 7.72 -30.37
N MET A 41 12.95 7.60 -29.21
CA MET A 41 13.63 7.32 -27.93
C MET A 41 13.19 5.96 -27.41
N SER A 42 14.14 5.13 -26.99
CA SER A 42 13.90 3.92 -26.22
C SER A 42 14.22 4.15 -24.76
N THR A 43 13.45 3.49 -23.89
CA THR A 43 13.65 3.42 -22.45
C THR A 43 14.11 2.01 -22.09
N ASP A 44 15.05 1.89 -21.16
CA ASP A 44 15.53 0.60 -20.65
C ASP A 44 15.88 0.72 -19.16
N GLY A 45 16.14 -0.42 -18.51
CA GLY A 45 16.48 -0.51 -17.10
C GLY A 45 15.29 -0.89 -16.21
N LEU A 46 15.63 -1.31 -15.00
CA LEU A 46 14.67 -1.65 -13.96
C LEU A 46 14.47 -0.45 -13.03
N PHE A 47 13.23 -0.04 -12.83
CA PHE A 47 12.91 1.14 -12.04
C PHE A 47 13.03 0.86 -10.54
N THR A 48 13.88 1.58 -9.83
CA THR A 48 14.15 1.38 -8.40
C THR A 48 13.56 2.48 -7.50
N GLY A 49 12.70 3.35 -8.06
CA GLY A 49 12.02 4.37 -7.28
C GLY A 49 11.03 3.79 -6.27
N SER A 50 10.89 4.50 -5.14
CA SER A 50 9.94 4.15 -4.08
C SER A 50 8.49 4.48 -4.42
N GLN A 51 8.26 5.36 -5.40
CA GLN A 51 6.97 5.77 -5.91
C GLN A 51 7.01 5.81 -7.43
N ASP A 52 5.85 5.73 -8.06
CA ASP A 52 5.74 5.91 -9.51
C ASP A 52 6.13 7.34 -9.90
N LEU A 53 6.94 7.48 -10.95
CA LEU A 53 7.42 8.77 -11.43
C LEU A 53 7.14 8.92 -12.92
N GLU A 54 6.72 10.13 -13.31
CA GLU A 54 6.64 10.52 -14.71
C GLU A 54 7.90 11.28 -15.10
N TYR A 55 8.55 10.85 -16.16
CA TYR A 55 9.76 11.44 -16.71
C TYR A 55 9.40 12.29 -17.93
N LEU A 56 9.89 13.52 -17.93
CA LEU A 56 9.87 14.43 -19.07
C LEU A 56 11.30 14.59 -19.59
N ILE A 57 11.51 14.27 -20.86
CA ILE A 57 12.72 14.58 -21.62
C ILE A 57 12.39 15.70 -22.59
N ASP A 58 13.25 16.72 -22.70
CA ASP A 58 13.04 17.90 -23.55
C ASP A 58 14.33 18.29 -24.27
N ILE A 59 14.30 18.37 -25.61
CA ILE A 59 15.44 18.81 -26.41
C ILE A 59 15.52 20.34 -26.34
N HIS A 60 16.58 20.86 -25.74
CA HIS A 60 16.78 22.30 -25.56
C HIS A 60 17.96 22.85 -26.38
N ASP A 61 18.72 21.98 -27.04
CA ASP A 61 19.80 22.34 -27.96
C ASP A 61 19.86 21.25 -29.05
N ILE A 62 19.64 21.61 -30.32
CA ILE A 62 19.72 20.64 -31.44
C ILE A 62 21.15 20.42 -31.94
N GLY A 63 22.14 21.06 -31.30
CA GLY A 63 23.54 21.02 -31.70
C GLY A 63 23.82 21.82 -32.98
N SER A 64 25.00 21.63 -33.54
CA SER A 64 25.44 22.28 -34.80
C SER A 64 25.09 21.47 -36.06
N GLY A 65 24.26 20.42 -35.93
CA GLY A 65 23.96 19.51 -37.04
C GLY A 65 23.33 20.26 -38.21
N GLU A 66 23.94 20.16 -39.39
CA GLU A 66 23.33 20.61 -40.64
C GLU A 66 22.02 19.84 -40.89
N SER A 67 21.01 20.50 -41.47
CA SER A 67 19.73 19.85 -41.77
C SER A 67 19.93 18.60 -42.61
N GLY A 68 19.30 17.49 -42.21
CA GLY A 68 19.44 16.17 -42.84
C GLY A 68 20.65 15.33 -42.41
N ALA A 69 21.50 15.80 -41.51
CA ALA A 69 22.50 14.98 -40.83
C ALA A 69 21.97 14.48 -39.47
N SER A 70 22.45 13.30 -39.02
CA SER A 70 22.08 12.75 -37.70
C SER A 70 22.46 13.73 -36.59
N GLN A 71 21.49 14.16 -35.80
CA GLN A 71 21.69 15.03 -34.64
C GLN A 71 21.82 14.21 -33.35
N VAL A 72 21.58 12.89 -33.41
CA VAL A 72 22.00 11.95 -32.34
C VAL A 72 23.52 12.07 -32.13
N ASP A 73 23.93 12.01 -30.87
CA ASP A 73 25.27 12.28 -30.33
C ASP A 73 25.73 13.76 -30.38
N GLN A 74 24.85 14.68 -30.82
CA GLN A 74 25.16 16.12 -30.90
C GLN A 74 24.17 16.99 -30.13
N ALA A 75 22.87 16.71 -30.27
CA ALA A 75 21.82 17.42 -29.57
C ALA A 75 21.93 17.21 -28.05
N LYS A 76 21.39 18.16 -27.28
CA LYS A 76 21.30 18.07 -25.83
C LYS A 76 19.87 18.14 -25.36
N PHE A 77 19.56 17.27 -24.41
CA PHE A 77 18.31 17.25 -23.69
C PHE A 77 18.49 17.69 -22.24
N GLN A 78 17.38 18.08 -21.66
CA GLN A 78 17.18 18.26 -20.23
C GLN A 78 16.06 17.33 -19.81
N TRP A 79 16.06 16.91 -18.55
CA TRP A 79 15.05 15.98 -18.07
C TRP A 79 14.60 16.25 -16.65
N SER A 80 13.38 15.85 -16.36
CA SER A 80 12.76 16.03 -15.05
C SER A 80 11.84 14.86 -14.69
N THR A 81 11.61 14.68 -13.39
CA THR A 81 10.53 13.87 -12.83
C THR A 81 9.38 14.71 -12.26
N THR A 82 9.44 16.03 -12.47
CA THR A 82 8.42 17.01 -12.05
C THR A 82 8.17 18.01 -13.18
N THR A 83 7.11 18.79 -13.08
CA THR A 83 6.80 19.80 -14.11
C THR A 83 7.47 21.16 -13.85
N THR A 84 8.17 21.32 -12.72
CA THR A 84 8.58 22.63 -12.20
C THR A 84 10.10 22.84 -12.14
N SER A 85 10.90 21.80 -12.30
CA SER A 85 12.37 21.89 -12.18
C SER A 85 13.07 20.81 -12.99
N TRP A 86 14.14 21.15 -13.70
CA TRP A 86 14.99 20.15 -14.38
C TRP A 86 15.92 19.46 -13.39
N VAL A 87 15.99 18.14 -13.45
CA VAL A 87 16.93 17.34 -12.66
C VAL A 87 18.33 17.43 -13.26
N ALA A 88 18.44 17.38 -14.59
CA ALA A 88 19.66 17.70 -15.32
C ALA A 88 19.36 18.43 -16.62
N SER A 89 20.36 19.16 -17.13
CA SER A 89 20.32 19.89 -18.40
C SER A 89 21.66 19.78 -19.11
N GLY A 90 21.68 20.02 -20.42
CA GLY A 90 22.86 19.87 -21.27
C GLY A 90 23.33 18.42 -21.50
N VAL A 91 22.48 17.42 -21.28
CA VAL A 91 22.83 15.99 -21.44
C VAL A 91 22.82 15.63 -22.92
N THR A 92 23.88 15.03 -23.45
CA THR A 92 23.94 14.65 -24.87
C THR A 92 22.92 13.55 -25.19
N ALA A 93 22.12 13.74 -26.24
CA ALA A 93 21.18 12.76 -26.76
C ALA A 93 21.94 11.69 -27.57
N THR A 94 22.40 10.63 -26.92
CA THR A 94 23.27 9.62 -27.55
C THR A 94 22.51 8.40 -28.08
N SER A 95 23.14 7.66 -28.99
CA SER A 95 22.62 6.35 -29.42
C SER A 95 22.86 5.24 -28.38
N GLY A 96 23.73 5.49 -27.40
CA GLY A 96 23.97 4.61 -26.26
C GLY A 96 23.00 4.87 -25.11
N ALA A 97 22.96 3.95 -24.16
CA ALA A 97 22.22 4.13 -22.92
C ALA A 97 22.78 5.33 -22.14
N THR A 98 21.90 6.27 -21.83
CA THR A 98 22.17 7.40 -20.95
C THR A 98 21.39 7.19 -19.67
N ASP A 99 22.09 6.89 -18.58
CA ASP A 99 21.48 6.65 -17.28
C ASP A 99 20.84 7.94 -16.73
N LEU A 100 19.62 7.80 -16.23
CA LEU A 100 18.92 8.81 -15.45
C LEU A 100 18.96 8.41 -13.97
N ASN A 101 18.03 8.91 -13.15
CA ASN A 101 17.87 8.42 -11.79
C ASN A 101 17.04 7.12 -11.73
N ASN A 102 17.06 6.47 -10.56
CA ASN A 102 16.23 5.30 -10.24
C ASN A 102 16.39 4.11 -11.20
N GLY A 103 17.59 3.90 -11.73
CA GLY A 103 17.92 2.72 -12.55
C GLY A 103 17.38 2.72 -13.98
N VAL A 104 16.76 3.82 -14.42
CA VAL A 104 16.23 3.95 -15.78
C VAL A 104 17.24 4.64 -16.69
N SER A 105 17.30 4.22 -17.94
CA SER A 105 18.12 4.83 -18.98
C SER A 105 17.31 5.14 -20.24
N VAL A 106 17.81 6.08 -21.03
CA VAL A 106 17.25 6.43 -22.34
C VAL A 106 18.31 6.35 -23.42
N ALA A 107 17.91 6.01 -24.65
CA ALA A 107 18.76 6.05 -25.83
C ALA A 107 17.96 6.58 -27.03
N PHE A 108 18.63 7.24 -27.97
CA PHE A 108 18.00 7.83 -29.14
C PHE A 108 18.41 7.09 -30.42
N THR A 109 17.45 6.87 -31.31
CA THR A 109 17.70 6.32 -32.64
C THR A 109 17.34 7.38 -33.66
N ALA A 110 18.30 7.67 -34.55
CA ALA A 110 18.12 8.63 -35.63
C ALA A 110 17.02 8.16 -36.59
N GLY A 111 16.26 9.12 -37.10
CA GLY A 111 15.19 8.90 -38.07
C GLY A 111 15.57 9.39 -39.47
N THR A 112 14.56 9.54 -40.32
CA THR A 112 14.74 10.16 -41.65
C THR A 112 14.44 11.65 -41.60
N GLY A 113 15.44 12.49 -41.88
CA GLY A 113 15.30 13.95 -41.88
C GLY A 113 15.99 14.57 -40.66
N ASP A 114 15.44 15.68 -40.16
CA ASP A 114 15.93 16.29 -38.93
C ASP A 114 15.45 15.47 -37.73
N ASP A 115 16.40 14.88 -37.00
CA ASP A 115 16.15 13.99 -35.87
C ASP A 115 15.36 14.67 -34.74
N PHE A 116 15.70 15.91 -34.44
CA PHE A 116 15.14 16.67 -33.33
C PHE A 116 14.67 18.05 -33.80
N ALA A 117 13.56 18.51 -33.24
CA ALA A 117 13.23 19.93 -33.19
C ALA A 117 13.39 20.46 -31.76
N LEU A 118 13.61 21.78 -31.63
CA LEU A 118 13.66 22.42 -30.32
C LEU A 118 12.31 22.26 -29.61
N ASN A 119 12.34 21.84 -28.35
CA ASN A 119 11.18 21.44 -27.54
C ASN A 119 10.48 20.16 -28.01
N ASP A 120 11.14 19.30 -28.81
CA ASP A 120 10.70 17.90 -28.90
C ASP A 120 10.76 17.29 -27.50
N ARG A 121 9.65 16.68 -27.09
CA ARG A 121 9.48 16.10 -25.76
C ARG A 121 9.17 14.62 -25.83
N TRP A 122 9.62 13.91 -24.80
CA TRP A 122 9.22 12.54 -24.54
C TRP A 122 8.74 12.39 -23.11
N TYR A 123 7.69 11.59 -22.97
CA TYR A 123 7.08 11.25 -21.69
C TYR A 123 7.13 9.75 -21.49
N PHE A 124 7.61 9.29 -20.35
CA PHE A 124 7.49 7.89 -19.95
C PHE A 124 7.33 7.80 -18.43
N LYS A 125 6.95 6.62 -17.93
CA LYS A 125 6.75 6.40 -16.50
C LYS A 125 7.70 5.33 -15.98
N GLY A 126 8.30 5.57 -14.82
CA GLY A 126 8.83 4.52 -13.97
C GLY A 126 7.69 4.06 -13.05
N ILE A 127 7.30 2.80 -13.14
CA ILE A 127 6.19 2.24 -12.36
C ILE A 127 6.71 1.10 -11.49
N ASN A 128 6.53 1.24 -10.17
CA ASN A 128 6.82 0.18 -9.22
C ASN A 128 5.51 -0.40 -8.66
N PHE A 129 5.07 -1.50 -9.26
CA PHE A 129 3.86 -2.22 -8.84
C PHE A 129 3.95 -2.86 -7.45
N PHE A 130 5.15 -2.94 -6.88
CA PHE A 130 5.45 -3.72 -5.66
C PHE A 130 6.07 -2.87 -4.55
N ASN A 131 5.93 -1.54 -4.62
CA ASN A 131 6.52 -0.63 -3.65
C ASN A 131 5.89 -0.78 -2.24
N ALA A 132 6.49 -0.13 -1.25
CA ALA A 132 6.05 -0.21 0.15
C ALA A 132 4.66 0.43 0.39
N GLU A 133 4.26 1.40 -0.45
CA GLU A 133 2.96 2.05 -0.35
C GLU A 133 1.81 1.07 -0.53
N LYS A 134 2.05 -0.04 -1.26
CA LYS A 134 1.08 -1.12 -1.44
C LYS A 134 0.70 -1.85 -0.16
N MET A 135 1.42 -1.66 0.95
CA MET A 135 1.03 -2.22 2.25
C MET A 135 0.05 -1.34 3.03
N VAL A 136 -0.25 -0.14 2.54
CA VAL A 136 -1.07 0.85 3.26
C VAL A 136 -2.05 1.59 2.33
N ASP A 137 -2.27 1.08 1.12
CA ASP A 137 -3.21 1.66 0.14
C ASP A 137 -4.64 1.12 0.29
N TRP A 138 -4.87 0.17 1.21
CA TRP A 138 -6.16 -0.44 1.53
C TRP A 138 -6.76 -1.26 0.40
N ASP A 139 -5.96 -1.62 -0.60
CA ASP A 139 -6.35 -2.44 -1.73
C ASP A 139 -5.81 -3.86 -1.58
N ARG A 140 -6.72 -4.82 -1.33
CA ARG A 140 -6.37 -6.23 -1.17
C ARG A 140 -5.77 -6.89 -2.42
N ASP A 141 -5.88 -6.26 -3.58
CA ASP A 141 -5.37 -6.79 -4.84
C ASP A 141 -3.95 -6.29 -5.15
N THR A 142 -3.51 -5.20 -4.53
CA THR A 142 -2.12 -4.74 -4.57
C THR A 142 -1.31 -5.45 -3.48
N ARG A 143 0.02 -5.36 -3.58
CA ARG A 143 0.95 -5.93 -2.60
C ARG A 143 2.34 -5.38 -2.78
N TYR A 144 3.03 -5.23 -1.65
CA TYR A 144 4.47 -5.12 -1.64
C TYR A 144 5.09 -6.47 -2.00
N ARG A 145 6.25 -6.43 -2.68
CA ARG A 145 7.07 -7.61 -2.94
C ARG A 145 8.56 -7.29 -2.79
N SER A 146 9.30 -8.12 -2.06
CA SER A 146 10.76 -8.06 -1.99
C SER A 146 11.42 -8.63 -3.26
N ASP A 147 12.69 -8.34 -3.45
CA ASP A 147 13.48 -8.92 -4.56
C ASP A 147 13.90 -10.37 -4.26
N ASP A 148 14.11 -10.70 -2.98
CA ASP A 148 14.48 -12.04 -2.50
C ASP A 148 13.89 -12.37 -1.12
N VAL A 149 14.22 -13.54 -0.58
CA VAL A 149 13.76 -14.05 0.73
C VAL A 149 14.71 -13.75 1.90
N SER A 150 15.83 -13.08 1.62
CA SER A 150 16.91 -12.94 2.59
C SER A 150 16.70 -11.74 3.48
N GLY A 151 16.31 -12.00 4.75
CA GLY A 151 16.30 -11.02 5.83
C GLY A 151 15.66 -9.70 5.46
N SER A 152 14.35 -9.69 5.19
CA SER A 152 13.63 -8.45 4.89
C SER A 152 13.22 -7.75 6.18
N SER A 153 13.52 -6.47 6.26
CA SER A 153 13.15 -5.60 7.36
C SER A 153 12.30 -4.45 6.86
N ILE A 154 11.20 -4.23 7.57
CA ILE A 154 10.28 -3.12 7.36
C ILE A 154 10.48 -2.17 8.53
N SER A 155 11.23 -1.10 8.30
CA SER A 155 11.42 -0.05 9.29
C SER A 155 10.33 1.01 9.12
N ILE A 156 9.71 1.39 10.24
CA ILE A 156 8.57 2.28 10.29
C ILE A 156 8.97 3.51 11.12
N ASN A 157 8.87 4.68 10.51
CA ASN A 157 9.10 5.97 11.17
C ASN A 157 7.78 6.73 11.30
N LEU A 158 7.29 6.83 12.53
CA LEU A 158 6.05 7.56 12.85
C LEU A 158 6.28 9.07 13.06
N GLY A 159 7.54 9.53 13.03
CA GLY A 159 7.93 10.93 13.24
C GLY A 159 7.82 11.43 14.68
N THR A 160 6.93 10.86 15.48
CA THR A 160 6.77 11.08 16.93
C THR A 160 6.38 9.79 17.62
N SER A 161 6.49 9.75 18.95
CA SER A 161 6.06 8.60 19.74
C SER A 161 4.55 8.46 19.71
N TYR A 162 4.07 7.30 19.28
CA TYR A 162 2.68 6.89 19.39
C TYR A 162 2.58 5.60 20.19
N THR A 163 1.51 5.45 20.94
CA THR A 163 1.17 4.18 21.59
C THR A 163 0.78 3.16 20.52
N VAL A 164 1.44 2.02 20.55
CA VAL A 164 1.14 0.86 19.73
C VAL A 164 0.81 -0.28 20.68
N SER A 165 -0.23 -1.03 20.33
CA SER A 165 -0.65 -2.23 21.05
C SER A 165 -0.75 -3.44 20.12
N SER A 166 -0.73 -3.23 18.80
CA SER A 166 -0.97 -4.27 17.83
C SER A 166 -0.25 -4.07 16.49
N LEU A 167 0.01 -5.20 15.84
CA LEU A 167 0.53 -5.33 14.48
C LEU A 167 -0.37 -6.28 13.69
N VAL A 168 -0.70 -5.91 12.46
CA VAL A 168 -1.30 -6.82 11.48
C VAL A 168 -0.42 -6.92 10.24
N LEU A 169 -0.20 -8.15 9.78
CA LEU A 169 0.31 -8.45 8.45
C LEU A 169 -0.77 -9.24 7.71
N TYR A 170 -1.29 -8.71 6.63
CA TYR A 170 -2.40 -9.32 5.88
C TYR A 170 -1.99 -9.72 4.47
N ASP A 171 -2.64 -10.76 3.94
CA ASP A 171 -2.45 -11.30 2.59
C ASP A 171 -0.97 -11.58 2.24
N HIS A 172 -0.23 -12.15 3.19
CA HIS A 172 1.19 -12.47 3.01
C HIS A 172 1.42 -13.86 2.41
N ASN A 173 2.60 -14.07 1.82
CA ASN A 173 3.03 -15.37 1.27
C ASN A 173 4.02 -16.15 2.17
N PHE A 174 4.20 -15.73 3.43
CA PHE A 174 5.20 -16.36 4.31
C PHE A 174 5.04 -17.87 4.44
N SER A 175 6.17 -18.57 4.51
CA SER A 175 6.21 -20.02 4.80
C SER A 175 5.93 -20.31 6.27
N THR A 176 5.56 -21.56 6.59
CA THR A 176 5.35 -22.00 7.98
C THR A 176 6.62 -21.96 8.83
N GLY A 177 7.80 -21.84 8.21
CA GLY A 177 9.10 -21.77 8.88
C GLY A 177 9.61 -20.35 9.12
N VAL A 178 8.82 -19.33 8.75
CA VAL A 178 9.21 -17.92 8.93
C VAL A 178 9.47 -17.59 10.40
N SER A 179 10.51 -16.82 10.66
CA SER A 179 10.69 -16.14 11.95
C SER A 179 10.44 -14.66 11.78
N ILE A 180 9.55 -14.12 12.61
CA ILE A 180 9.15 -12.71 12.58
C ILE A 180 9.44 -12.11 13.96
N THR A 181 10.17 -10.99 13.96
CA THR A 181 10.44 -10.20 15.17
C THR A 181 9.84 -8.82 14.99
N PHE A 182 9.07 -8.38 15.98
CA PHE A 182 8.49 -7.05 16.03
C PHE A 182 9.14 -6.25 17.14
N SER A 183 9.71 -5.10 16.79
CA SER A 183 10.50 -4.28 17.70
C SER A 183 10.08 -2.81 17.69
N GLY A 184 10.19 -2.16 18.84
CA GLY A 184 9.95 -0.73 19.03
C GLY A 184 11.13 -0.07 19.73
N ALA A 185 11.50 1.14 19.29
CA ALA A 185 12.67 1.85 19.83
C ALA A 185 12.58 3.38 19.78
N THR A 186 13.30 4.05 20.69
CA THR A 186 13.43 5.52 20.66
C THR A 186 14.35 6.04 19.56
N LYS A 187 15.20 5.18 19.00
CA LYS A 187 16.16 5.50 17.94
C LYS A 187 16.01 4.54 16.78
N SER A 188 16.26 5.01 15.56
CA SER A 188 16.19 4.21 14.33
C SER A 188 17.44 3.37 14.04
N ASN A 189 18.49 3.43 14.87
CA ASN A 189 19.68 2.60 14.68
C ASN A 189 19.48 1.22 15.33
N TRP A 190 19.07 0.26 14.51
CA TRP A 190 18.80 -1.13 14.90
C TRP A 190 20.06 -2.00 15.04
N VAL A 191 21.22 -1.53 14.57
CA VAL A 191 22.46 -2.33 14.52
C VAL A 191 23.25 -2.24 15.83
N ASP A 192 23.21 -1.07 16.49
CA ASP A 192 24.02 -0.80 17.69
C ASP A 192 23.20 -0.64 18.99
N GLY A 193 21.87 -0.70 18.89
CA GLY A 193 20.96 -0.56 20.02
C GLY A 193 20.12 -1.82 20.22
N MET A 194 20.04 -2.32 21.46
CA MET A 194 18.97 -3.25 21.80
C MET A 194 17.64 -2.49 21.73
N PRO A 195 16.65 -2.97 20.94
CA PRO A 195 15.34 -2.35 20.94
C PRO A 195 14.70 -2.46 22.34
N GLU A 196 14.01 -1.41 22.76
CA GLU A 196 13.36 -1.35 24.07
C GLU A 196 12.19 -2.33 24.19
N VAL A 197 11.52 -2.62 23.06
CA VAL A 197 10.54 -3.70 22.92
C VAL A 197 10.98 -4.61 21.80
N SER A 198 10.97 -5.92 22.06
CA SER A 198 11.20 -6.93 21.04
C SER A 198 10.42 -8.19 21.37
N GLU A 199 9.49 -8.55 20.49
CA GLU A 199 8.63 -9.71 20.65
C GLU A 199 8.67 -10.59 19.40
N SER A 200 8.61 -11.90 19.60
CA SER A 200 8.42 -12.83 18.50
C SER A 200 6.95 -12.83 18.09
N VAL A 201 6.71 -12.69 16.79
CA VAL A 201 5.36 -12.72 16.22
C VAL A 201 5.04 -14.14 15.77
N THR A 202 3.89 -14.65 16.22
CA THR A 202 3.44 -16.00 15.87
C THR A 202 2.92 -16.04 14.44
N TYR A 203 3.41 -17.01 13.66
CA TYR A 203 2.93 -17.26 12.31
C TYR A 203 1.43 -17.57 12.28
N GLY A 204 0.74 -16.98 11.31
CA GLY A 204 -0.63 -17.25 10.93
C GLY A 204 -0.69 -17.51 9.43
N VAL A 205 -1.57 -18.40 8.99
CA VAL A 205 -1.74 -18.69 7.56
C VAL A 205 -2.47 -17.51 6.92
N THR A 206 -1.90 -16.94 5.86
CA THR A 206 -2.40 -15.77 5.06
C THR A 206 -2.54 -14.44 5.79
N LYS A 207 -2.69 -14.43 7.11
CA LYS A 207 -2.84 -13.23 7.93
C LYS A 207 -2.32 -13.47 9.33
N ILE A 208 -1.70 -12.45 9.90
CA ILE A 208 -1.08 -12.45 11.22
C ILE A 208 -1.63 -11.26 12.00
N LEU A 209 -2.08 -11.53 13.22
CA LEU A 209 -2.42 -10.51 14.21
C LEU A 209 -1.56 -10.75 15.44
N HIS A 210 -0.82 -9.73 15.83
CA HIS A 210 0.00 -9.74 17.04
C HIS A 210 -0.45 -8.62 17.97
N PHE A 211 -0.72 -8.96 19.23
CA PHE A 211 -0.90 -7.99 20.30
C PHE A 211 0.37 -7.96 21.12
N LEU A 212 0.87 -6.76 21.41
CA LEU A 212 2.01 -6.61 22.30
C LEU A 212 1.65 -7.10 23.71
N THR A 213 2.62 -7.67 24.41
CA THR A 213 2.46 -8.06 25.82
C THR A 213 2.12 -6.85 26.70
N SER A 214 2.63 -5.68 26.32
CA SER A 214 2.29 -4.40 26.93
C SER A 214 2.33 -3.32 25.86
N ALA A 215 1.30 -2.47 25.83
CA ALA A 215 1.29 -1.30 24.95
C ALA A 215 2.54 -0.45 25.19
N ALA A 216 3.14 0.02 24.11
CA ALA A 216 4.43 0.70 24.14
C ALA A 216 4.42 1.92 23.23
N SER A 217 5.15 2.97 23.62
CA SER A 217 5.13 4.26 22.93
C SER A 217 6.51 4.63 22.38
N TYR A 218 6.68 4.50 21.07
CA TYR A 218 7.94 4.73 20.38
C TYR A 218 7.73 5.37 19.00
N PRO A 219 8.69 6.19 18.52
CA PRO A 219 8.64 6.80 17.19
C PRO A 219 9.12 5.85 16.08
N PHE A 220 9.94 4.85 16.42
CA PHE A 220 10.49 3.90 15.46
C PHE A 220 10.03 2.48 15.78
N TRP A 221 9.55 1.78 14.75
CA TRP A 221 9.14 0.39 14.81
C TRP A 221 9.81 -0.40 13.70
N ARG A 222 9.96 -1.70 13.88
CA ARG A 222 10.51 -2.58 12.85
C ARG A 222 9.88 -3.95 12.89
N VAL A 223 9.57 -4.47 11.71
CA VAL A 223 9.22 -5.88 11.50
C VAL A 223 10.39 -6.52 10.76
N GLU A 224 11.07 -7.47 11.41
CA GLU A 224 12.15 -8.25 10.82
C GLU A 224 11.62 -9.63 10.44
N ILE A 225 11.79 -10.02 9.19
CA ILE A 225 11.24 -11.23 8.60
C ILE A 225 12.40 -12.05 8.03
N ASN A 226 12.57 -13.27 8.52
CA ASN A 226 13.48 -14.24 7.95
C ASN A 226 12.67 -15.46 7.49
N ASP A 227 12.50 -15.56 6.17
CA ASP A 227 11.72 -16.61 5.51
C ASP A 227 12.53 -17.31 4.41
N SER A 228 13.79 -17.65 4.71
CA SER A 228 14.71 -18.29 3.74
C SER A 228 14.18 -19.60 3.11
N GLY A 229 13.15 -20.22 3.70
CA GLY A 229 12.48 -21.41 3.17
C GLY A 229 11.29 -21.13 2.26
N ASN A 230 10.99 -19.87 1.93
CA ASN A 230 9.87 -19.51 1.07
C ASN A 230 10.11 -19.99 -0.38
N ALA A 231 9.24 -20.88 -0.86
CA ALA A 231 9.36 -21.50 -2.18
C ALA A 231 9.11 -20.52 -3.34
N ASP A 232 8.44 -19.39 -3.09
CA ASP A 232 8.18 -18.37 -4.11
C ASP A 232 9.44 -17.57 -4.47
N GLY A 233 10.47 -17.61 -3.61
CA GLY A 233 11.71 -16.88 -3.79
C GLY A 233 11.61 -15.37 -3.52
N TYR A 234 10.49 -14.91 -2.95
CA TYR A 234 10.27 -13.53 -2.51
C TYR A 234 9.29 -13.49 -1.33
N ILE A 235 9.22 -12.35 -0.66
CA ILE A 235 8.25 -12.01 0.37
C ILE A 235 7.19 -11.07 -0.22
N GLU A 236 5.91 -11.35 0.04
CA GLU A 236 4.77 -10.49 -0.26
C GLU A 236 3.97 -10.17 1.00
N ILE A 237 3.48 -8.94 1.06
CA ILE A 237 2.57 -8.46 2.10
C ILE A 237 1.55 -7.54 1.40
N GLY A 238 0.26 -7.84 1.59
CA GLY A 238 -0.83 -7.03 1.05
C GLY A 238 -1.13 -5.83 1.93
N GLU A 239 -1.20 -6.01 3.25
CA GLU A 239 -1.50 -4.91 4.16
C GLU A 239 -0.68 -4.98 5.45
N LEU A 240 -0.33 -3.80 5.97
CA LEU A 240 0.38 -3.59 7.22
C LEU A 240 -0.39 -2.61 8.09
N PHE A 241 -0.81 -3.06 9.27
CA PHE A 241 -1.38 -2.20 10.29
C PHE A 241 -0.44 -2.08 11.49
N LEU A 242 -0.27 -0.88 11.99
CA LEU A 242 0.40 -0.60 13.25
C LEU A 242 -0.42 0.40 14.04
N GLY A 243 -0.85 0.03 15.25
CA GLY A 243 -1.69 0.93 16.04
C GLY A 243 -2.21 0.35 17.34
N ASP A 244 -3.11 1.11 17.95
CA ASP A 244 -3.87 0.69 19.12
C ASP A 244 -5.21 0.06 18.70
N TYR A 245 -6.01 -0.39 19.67
CA TYR A 245 -7.33 -0.95 19.43
C TYR A 245 -8.36 -0.47 20.45
N PHE A 246 -9.62 -0.50 20.05
CA PHE A 246 -10.77 -0.36 20.93
C PHE A 246 -11.31 -1.74 21.29
N GLU A 247 -11.43 -2.02 22.58
CA GLU A 247 -12.08 -3.22 23.11
C GLU A 247 -13.29 -2.80 23.95
N PRO A 248 -14.53 -2.88 23.43
CA PRO A 248 -15.72 -2.55 24.21
C PRO A 248 -15.78 -3.39 25.48
N THR A 249 -16.31 -2.81 26.56
CA THR A 249 -16.49 -3.55 27.82
C THR A 249 -17.57 -4.62 27.69
N GLY A 250 -18.61 -4.34 26.90
CA GLY A 250 -19.68 -5.25 26.56
C GLY A 250 -19.28 -6.34 25.56
N ILE A 251 -19.88 -7.51 25.69
CA ILE A 251 -19.83 -8.56 24.66
C ILE A 251 -21.04 -8.42 23.73
N TRP A 252 -20.85 -8.78 22.46
CA TRP A 252 -22.00 -9.00 21.58
C TRP A 252 -22.83 -10.19 22.09
N ILE A 253 -24.13 -10.15 21.82
CA ILE A 253 -25.09 -11.17 22.22
C ILE A 253 -25.78 -11.76 20.99
N GLY A 254 -26.31 -12.98 21.14
CA GLY A 254 -27.02 -13.68 20.06
C GLY A 254 -26.11 -14.56 19.21
N GLU A 255 -26.53 -14.81 17.98
CA GLU A 255 -25.74 -15.54 16.99
C GLU A 255 -25.05 -14.53 16.06
N ALA A 256 -23.75 -14.72 15.82
CA ALA A 256 -23.04 -13.94 14.81
C ALA A 256 -23.59 -14.34 13.43
N ASN A 257 -24.21 -13.39 12.72
CA ASN A 257 -24.68 -13.66 11.37
C ASN A 257 -23.52 -13.43 10.40
N ARG A 258 -23.21 -14.45 9.60
CA ARG A 258 -22.17 -14.38 8.58
C ARG A 258 -22.72 -14.84 7.25
N SER A 259 -22.65 -13.99 6.25
CA SER A 259 -23.06 -14.34 4.91
C SER A 259 -21.97 -14.00 3.90
N THR A 260 -21.85 -14.80 2.84
CA THR A 260 -21.02 -14.48 1.69
C THR A 260 -21.94 -14.09 0.55
N GLN A 261 -21.75 -12.87 0.04
CA GLN A 261 -22.51 -12.35 -1.08
C GLN A 261 -21.60 -12.23 -2.29
N THR A 262 -22.17 -12.45 -3.47
CA THR A 262 -21.45 -12.23 -4.72
C THR A 262 -21.89 -10.91 -5.34
N ILE A 263 -20.91 -10.17 -5.84
CA ILE A 263 -21.07 -8.85 -6.44
C ILE A 263 -21.11 -9.07 -7.96
N PHE A 264 -22.26 -8.75 -8.56
CA PHE A 264 -22.45 -8.84 -10.01
C PHE A 264 -23.02 -7.53 -10.57
N GLY A 265 -22.57 -7.16 -11.76
CA GLY A 265 -23.27 -6.21 -12.62
C GLY A 265 -24.39 -6.92 -13.36
N THR A 266 -25.58 -6.33 -13.40
CA THR A 266 -26.71 -6.87 -14.17
C THR A 266 -26.99 -5.96 -15.36
N ASN A 267 -26.96 -6.53 -16.56
CA ASN A 267 -27.47 -5.87 -17.77
C ASN A 267 -28.64 -6.67 -18.31
N THR A 268 -29.73 -6.01 -18.68
CA THR A 268 -30.90 -6.65 -19.30
C THR A 268 -31.08 -6.08 -20.69
N ASN A 269 -31.04 -6.94 -21.72
CA ASN A 269 -31.25 -6.48 -23.09
C ASN A 269 -32.74 -6.25 -23.40
N LEU A 270 -33.03 -5.66 -24.57
CA LEU A 270 -34.40 -5.37 -25.04
C LEU A 270 -35.29 -6.60 -25.21
N TYR A 271 -34.72 -7.81 -25.20
CA TYR A 271 -35.45 -9.09 -25.27
C TYR A 271 -35.66 -9.75 -23.90
N GLY A 272 -35.31 -9.06 -22.81
CA GLY A 272 -35.45 -9.58 -21.44
C GLY A 272 -34.37 -10.59 -21.03
N LYS A 273 -33.33 -10.81 -21.84
CA LYS A 273 -32.17 -11.63 -21.44
C LYS A 273 -31.34 -10.84 -20.43
N LYS A 274 -31.08 -11.46 -19.28
CA LYS A 274 -30.18 -10.94 -18.25
C LYS A 274 -28.78 -11.49 -18.46
N ASP A 275 -27.82 -10.59 -18.67
CA ASP A 275 -26.40 -10.89 -18.64
C ASP A 275 -25.84 -10.44 -17.27
N LEU A 276 -25.23 -11.38 -16.55
CA LEU A 276 -24.60 -11.14 -15.26
C LEU A 276 -23.08 -11.12 -15.45
N ARG A 277 -22.42 -10.04 -15.01
CA ARG A 277 -20.96 -9.96 -14.96
C ARG A 277 -20.52 -10.06 -13.51
N PHE A 278 -19.80 -11.14 -13.18
CA PHE A 278 -19.16 -11.29 -11.88
C PHE A 278 -18.05 -10.25 -11.72
N PHE A 279 -18.04 -9.58 -10.56
CA PHE A 279 -16.96 -8.69 -10.18
C PHE A 279 -16.13 -9.31 -9.06
N ASN A 280 -16.75 -9.60 -7.91
CA ASN A 280 -16.04 -10.17 -6.75
C ASN A 280 -17.04 -10.78 -5.74
N GLN A 281 -16.57 -11.21 -4.57
CA GLN A 281 -17.37 -11.62 -3.41
C GLN A 281 -17.06 -10.73 -2.20
N LYS A 282 -18.05 -10.60 -1.32
CA LYS A 282 -17.88 -9.95 -0.01
C LYS A 282 -18.43 -10.84 1.10
N LYS A 283 -17.88 -10.74 2.31
CA LYS A 283 -18.50 -11.29 3.52
C LYS A 283 -19.17 -10.18 4.30
N ILE A 284 -20.36 -10.45 4.79
CA ILE A 284 -21.08 -9.59 5.73
C ILE A 284 -21.02 -10.25 7.09
N LEU A 285 -20.66 -9.48 8.11
CA LEU A 285 -20.63 -9.88 9.50
C LEU A 285 -21.53 -8.94 10.29
N GLU A 286 -22.53 -9.49 10.98
CA GLU A 286 -23.45 -8.71 11.80
C GLU A 286 -23.37 -9.16 13.26
N TYR A 287 -23.27 -8.18 14.16
CA TYR A 287 -23.19 -8.41 15.61
C TYR A 287 -24.10 -7.42 16.33
N ASP A 288 -24.81 -7.91 17.36
CA ASP A 288 -25.68 -7.10 18.20
C ASP A 288 -25.09 -6.97 19.61
N TYR A 289 -24.84 -5.75 20.05
CA TYR A 289 -24.43 -5.41 21.40
C TYR A 289 -25.61 -4.75 22.12
N ALA A 290 -26.41 -5.53 22.85
CA ALA A 290 -27.67 -5.01 23.40
C ALA A 290 -27.52 -4.11 24.65
N PHE A 291 -26.40 -4.19 25.36
CA PHE A 291 -26.18 -3.48 26.63
C PHE A 291 -24.77 -2.87 26.67
N VAL A 292 -24.55 -1.86 25.83
CA VAL A 292 -23.32 -1.09 25.77
C VAL A 292 -23.45 0.13 26.68
N SER A 293 -22.39 0.45 27.43
CA SER A 293 -22.35 1.68 28.22
C SER A 293 -22.31 2.91 27.30
N ASP A 294 -22.76 4.07 27.76
CA ASP A 294 -22.64 5.30 26.95
C ASP A 294 -21.18 5.62 26.59
N ALA A 295 -20.21 5.31 27.46
CA ALA A 295 -18.79 5.50 27.15
C ALA A 295 -18.30 4.60 25.99
N ASP A 296 -18.69 3.33 25.96
CA ASP A 296 -18.37 2.44 24.85
C ASP A 296 -19.11 2.87 23.57
N ALA A 297 -20.36 3.35 23.70
CA ALA A 297 -21.15 3.83 22.58
C ALA A 297 -20.52 5.07 21.92
N ASP A 298 -20.05 6.02 22.74
CA ASP A 298 -19.34 7.20 22.26
C ASP A 298 -18.01 6.79 21.59
N GLN A 299 -17.31 5.76 22.11
CA GLN A 299 -16.10 5.23 21.47
C GLN A 299 -16.36 4.57 20.10
N PHE A 300 -17.52 3.90 19.91
CA PHE A 300 -17.93 3.42 18.59
C PHE A 300 -18.13 4.58 17.60
N GLU A 301 -18.75 5.67 18.04
CA GLU A 301 -18.97 6.87 17.23
C GLU A 301 -17.66 7.61 16.91
N ASP A 302 -16.75 7.72 17.88
CA ASP A 302 -15.40 8.28 17.72
C ASP A 302 -14.57 7.46 16.73
N MET A 303 -14.60 6.13 16.85
CA MET A 303 -13.96 5.22 15.90
C MET A 303 -14.50 5.45 14.48
N LEU A 304 -15.81 5.46 14.28
CA LEU A 304 -16.42 5.70 12.97
C LEU A 304 -16.00 7.06 12.40
N THR A 305 -15.95 8.09 13.24
CA THR A 305 -15.51 9.43 12.84
C THR A 305 -14.05 9.45 12.42
N SER A 306 -13.18 8.68 13.08
CA SER A 306 -11.74 8.64 12.77
C SER A 306 -11.39 7.99 11.44
N ILE A 307 -12.20 7.05 10.97
CA ILE A 307 -11.98 6.34 9.70
C ILE A 307 -12.69 7.01 8.51
N VAL A 308 -13.42 8.11 8.72
CA VAL A 308 -14.11 8.88 7.68
C VAL A 308 -13.51 10.27 7.57
N ASP A 309 -12.89 10.58 6.42
CA ASP A 309 -12.49 11.96 6.11
C ASP A 309 -13.49 12.63 5.17
N LYS A 310 -14.28 13.54 5.73
CA LYS A 310 -15.31 14.30 4.99
C LYS A 310 -14.72 15.27 3.96
N ASN A 311 -13.47 15.71 4.11
CA ASN A 311 -12.85 16.66 3.20
C ASN A 311 -12.36 15.96 1.93
N THR A 312 -11.79 14.77 2.08
CA THR A 312 -11.31 13.96 0.95
C THR A 312 -12.36 13.00 0.41
N GLY A 313 -13.46 12.79 1.15
CA GLY A 313 -14.46 11.78 0.84
C GLY A 313 -13.91 10.36 0.98
N THR A 314 -12.80 10.19 1.72
CA THR A 314 -12.20 8.88 1.94
C THR A 314 -12.82 8.21 3.15
N PHE A 315 -12.96 6.90 3.03
CA PHE A 315 -13.36 6.01 4.10
C PHE A 315 -12.25 4.97 4.21
N GLN A 316 -11.83 4.64 5.41
CA GLN A 316 -10.74 3.70 5.67
C GLN A 316 -11.31 2.40 6.23
N PRO A 317 -10.75 1.24 5.86
CA PRO A 317 -11.12 0.00 6.52
C PRO A 317 -10.52 -0.06 7.94
N LEU A 318 -11.01 -1.00 8.73
CA LEU A 318 -10.45 -1.36 10.04
C LEU A 318 -10.26 -2.87 10.12
N TYR A 319 -9.53 -3.35 11.12
CA TYR A 319 -9.50 -4.78 11.42
C TYR A 319 -10.43 -5.11 12.59
N PHE A 320 -11.44 -5.92 12.30
CA PHE A 320 -12.35 -6.44 13.30
C PHE A 320 -11.85 -7.79 13.80
N VAL A 321 -11.64 -7.90 15.10
CA VAL A 321 -11.25 -9.13 15.80
C VAL A 321 -12.47 -9.59 16.59
N GLU A 322 -13.03 -10.73 16.20
CA GLU A 322 -14.28 -11.21 16.80
C GLU A 322 -14.11 -11.70 18.24
N ASP A 323 -12.95 -12.26 18.54
CA ASP A 323 -12.63 -12.82 19.85
C ASP A 323 -11.20 -12.42 20.22
N SER A 324 -11.05 -11.64 21.28
CA SER A 324 -9.78 -11.09 21.75
C SER A 324 -8.79 -12.16 22.21
N SER A 325 -9.25 -13.39 22.44
CA SER A 325 -8.39 -14.55 22.71
C SER A 325 -7.91 -15.26 21.44
N SER A 326 -8.39 -14.85 20.26
CA SER A 326 -8.07 -15.46 18.97
C SER A 326 -7.29 -14.49 18.08
N THR A 327 -6.17 -14.95 17.54
CA THR A 327 -5.39 -14.22 16.52
C THR A 327 -5.74 -14.64 15.09
N THR A 328 -6.74 -15.51 14.90
CA THR A 328 -7.11 -16.06 13.58
C THR A 328 -8.47 -15.58 13.09
N LYS A 329 -9.37 -15.19 14.01
CA LYS A 329 -10.72 -14.71 13.72
C LYS A 329 -10.76 -13.18 13.62
N PHE A 330 -10.05 -12.67 12.62
CA PHE A 330 -10.05 -11.23 12.34
C PHE A 330 -10.08 -10.94 10.83
N TRP A 331 -10.68 -9.81 10.45
CA TRP A 331 -10.90 -9.45 9.05
C TRP A 331 -10.72 -7.96 8.85
N MET A 332 -10.18 -7.58 7.69
CA MET A 332 -10.23 -6.18 7.24
C MET A 332 -11.64 -5.89 6.75
N THR A 333 -12.32 -4.95 7.40
CA THR A 333 -13.75 -4.69 7.20
C THR A 333 -14.05 -3.21 7.07
N TRP A 334 -15.15 -2.93 6.39
CA TRP A 334 -15.78 -1.63 6.27
C TRP A 334 -17.02 -1.57 7.16
N PHE A 335 -17.25 -0.47 7.88
CA PHE A 335 -18.56 -0.25 8.48
C PHE A 335 -19.56 0.14 7.39
N THR A 336 -20.75 -0.44 7.46
CA THR A 336 -21.89 0.02 6.65
C THR A 336 -22.80 0.92 7.48
N GLU A 337 -23.03 0.54 8.75
CA GLU A 337 -23.83 1.29 9.70
C GLU A 337 -23.48 0.90 11.15
N ILE A 338 -23.71 1.86 12.07
CA ILE A 338 -23.65 1.67 13.52
C ILE A 338 -24.92 2.29 14.14
N PRO A 339 -26.10 1.69 13.96
CA PRO A 339 -27.32 2.16 14.62
C PRO A 339 -27.17 2.07 16.14
N ARG A 340 -27.28 3.22 16.82
CA ARG A 340 -27.44 3.33 18.27
C ARG A 340 -28.92 3.40 18.61
N THR A 341 -29.40 2.49 19.44
CA THR A 341 -30.75 2.51 20.00
C THR A 341 -30.66 2.67 21.52
N LEU A 342 -31.13 3.79 22.06
CA LEU A 342 -31.22 3.96 23.50
C LEU A 342 -32.14 2.89 24.09
N LYS A 343 -31.65 2.14 25.08
CA LYS A 343 -32.45 1.17 25.83
C LYS A 343 -32.88 1.81 27.16
N HIS A 344 -32.85 1.06 28.25
CA HIS A 344 -33.28 1.52 29.55
C HIS A 344 -32.10 2.10 30.34
N GLY A 345 -32.22 3.35 30.81
CA GLY A 345 -31.14 4.06 31.52
C GLY A 345 -29.98 4.45 30.59
N ASP A 346 -28.76 4.38 31.11
CA ASP A 346 -27.51 4.75 30.40
C ASP A 346 -26.94 3.57 29.56
N LEU A 347 -27.85 2.71 29.09
CA LEU A 347 -27.50 1.54 28.28
C LEU A 347 -28.04 1.73 26.86
N SER A 348 -27.16 1.51 25.89
CA SER A 348 -27.47 1.57 24.47
C SER A 348 -27.35 0.19 23.84
N GLY A 349 -28.23 -0.10 22.87
CA GLY A 349 -28.06 -1.20 21.94
C GLY A 349 -27.34 -0.71 20.70
N ILE A 350 -26.28 -1.40 20.28
CA ILE A 350 -25.55 -1.11 19.05
C ILE A 350 -25.53 -2.37 18.20
N GLN A 351 -26.11 -2.30 17.02
CA GLN A 351 -25.94 -3.32 16.00
C GLN A 351 -24.85 -2.84 15.06
N ILE A 352 -23.85 -3.68 14.79
CA ILE A 352 -22.82 -3.40 13.79
C ILE A 352 -23.02 -4.30 12.58
N SER A 353 -22.83 -3.71 11.40
CA SER A 353 -22.77 -4.43 10.14
C SER A 353 -21.46 -4.11 9.44
N LEU A 354 -20.65 -5.14 9.26
CA LEU A 354 -19.30 -5.08 8.71
C LEU A 354 -19.24 -5.80 7.37
N GLU A 355 -18.51 -5.23 6.41
CA GLU A 355 -18.26 -5.86 5.11
C GLU A 355 -16.77 -6.11 4.90
N GLU A 356 -16.37 -7.35 4.63
CA GLU A 356 -15.04 -7.70 4.14
C GLU A 356 -15.13 -7.89 2.62
N THR A 357 -14.40 -7.08 1.86
CA THR A 357 -14.13 -7.38 0.45
C THR A 357 -13.10 -8.49 0.37
N LEU A 358 -13.37 -9.55 -0.38
CA LEU A 358 -12.42 -10.64 -0.58
C LEU A 358 -11.41 -10.24 -1.66
N LYS A 359 -10.16 -10.68 -1.49
CA LYS A 359 -9.14 -10.56 -2.53
C LYS A 359 -9.64 -11.19 -3.82
N SER A 360 -9.45 -10.49 -4.94
CA SER A 360 -9.79 -11.00 -6.26
C SER A 360 -8.93 -12.23 -6.58
N VAL A 361 -9.55 -13.28 -7.13
CA VAL A 361 -8.90 -14.56 -7.44
C VAL A 361 -8.11 -14.49 -8.74
#